data_AF-A0A2G9UZG0-F1
#
_entry.id   AF-A0A2G9UZG0-F1
#
_cell.length_a   1.000
_cell.length_b   1.000
_cell.length_c   1.000
_cell.angle_alpha   90.00
_cell.angle_beta   90.00
_cell.angle_gamma   90.00
#
_symmetry.space_group_name_H-M   'P 1'
#
loop_
_entity.id
_entity.type
_entity.pdbx_description
1 polymer ?
#
loop_
_entity_poly.entity_id
_entity_poly.type
_entity_poly.pdbx_seq_one_letter_code
_entity_poly.pdbx_strand_id
1 'polypeptide(L)'
;MEFLGDFGEQDDTETIMLRGGALLKEILTNFQTVDKPAYVKYYAYSAHDQTVAAVLRTLGAKLKLIGHDNPQYAATLVFELWSGANGYYVKVSKYAT
;
A
#
# COMPACT_ATOMS: atom_id res chain seq x y z
N MET A 1 13.40 11.63 0.06
CA MET A 1 12.01 11.32 -0.30
C MET A 1 11.17 11.95 0.79
N GLU A 2 10.38 12.98 0.47
CA GLU A 2 9.60 13.72 1.47
C GLU A 2 8.24 13.03 1.65
N PHE A 3 7.89 12.73 2.89
CA PHE A 3 6.59 12.18 3.25
C PHE A 3 5.70 13.33 3.70
N LEU A 4 4.78 13.73 2.83
CA LEU A 4 3.92 14.89 3.04
C LEU A 4 2.52 14.44 3.48
N GLY A 5 2.00 15.11 4.50
CA GLY A 5 0.68 14.91 5.07
C GLY A 5 -0.46 15.43 4.18
N ASP A 6 -1.69 15.42 4.70
CA ASP A 6 -2.87 15.96 3.99
C ASP A 6 -2.72 17.43 3.62
N PHE A 7 -2.21 18.23 4.55
CA PHE A 7 -2.18 19.68 4.42
C PHE A 7 -0.83 20.23 3.93
N GLY A 8 0.01 19.38 3.33
CA GLY A 8 1.34 19.79 2.86
C GLY A 8 2.38 19.99 3.96
N GLU A 9 2.06 19.57 5.19
CA GLU A 9 3.00 19.51 6.31
C GLU A 9 3.89 18.26 6.20
N GLN A 10 5.09 18.32 6.77
CA GLN A 10 5.96 17.15 6.88
C GLN A 10 5.35 16.21 7.92
N ASP A 11 5.01 14.98 7.49
CA ASP A 11 4.51 13.98 8.42
C ASP A 11 5.69 13.36 9.18
N ASP A 12 5.50 13.11 10.48
CA ASP A 12 6.48 12.40 11.28
C ASP A 12 6.67 10.97 10.77
N THR A 13 7.93 10.60 10.53
CA THR A 13 8.28 9.28 9.97
C THR A 13 7.80 8.15 10.89
N GLU A 14 7.86 8.33 12.21
CA GLU A 14 7.36 7.35 13.19
C GLU A 14 5.85 7.14 13.08
N THR A 15 5.09 8.23 12.97
CA THR A 15 3.63 8.18 12.82
C THR A 15 3.23 7.47 11.52
N ILE A 16 3.95 7.74 10.43
CA ILE A 16 3.74 7.04 9.15
C ILE A 16 3.96 5.53 9.33
N MET A 17 5.08 5.14 9.93
CA MET A 17 5.43 3.73 10.16
C MET A 17 4.39 3.03 11.06
N LEU A 18 3.90 3.69 12.10
CA LEU A 18 2.93 3.10 13.03
C LEU A 18 1.53 2.95 12.42
N ARG A 19 1.10 3.89 11.57
CA ARG A 19 -0.26 3.88 10.99
C ARG A 19 -0.42 2.90 9.82
N GLY A 20 0.51 2.94 8.86
CA GLY A 20 0.41 2.14 7.63
C GLY A 20 1.37 0.96 7.57
N GLY A 21 2.41 0.94 8.43
CA GLY A 21 3.50 -0.02 8.32
C GLY A 21 3.13 -1.44 8.75
N ALA A 22 2.25 -1.58 9.74
CA ALA A 22 1.77 -2.90 10.19
C ALA A 22 1.07 -3.68 9.05
N LEU A 23 0.17 -3.01 8.32
CA LEU A 23 -0.52 -3.62 7.19
C LEU A 23 0.42 -3.94 6.03
N LEU A 24 1.35 -3.03 5.71
CA LEU A 24 2.37 -3.30 4.69
C LEU A 24 3.25 -4.50 5.06
N LYS A 25 3.63 -4.62 6.33
CA LYS A 25 4.41 -5.77 6.82
C LYS A 25 3.64 -7.08 6.66
N GLU A 26 2.33 -7.07 6.93
CA GLU A 26 1.48 -8.23 6.71
C GLU A 26 1.44 -8.63 5.22
N ILE A 27 1.19 -7.66 4.32
CA ILE A 27 1.18 -7.89 2.87
C ILE A 27 2.52 -8.46 2.38
N LEU A 28 3.65 -7.91 2.85
CA LEU A 28 4.98 -8.40 2.52
C LEU A 28 5.22 -9.82 3.03
N THR A 29 4.77 -10.11 4.25
CA THR A 29 4.87 -11.45 4.84
C THR A 29 4.08 -12.46 4.01
N ASN A 30 2.88 -12.09 3.55
CA ASN A 30 2.05 -12.92 2.68
C ASN A 30 2.75 -13.22 1.36
N PHE A 31 3.40 -12.23 0.73
CA PHE A 31 4.16 -12.45 -0.51
C PHE A 31 5.33 -13.41 -0.34
N GLN A 32 6.00 -13.40 0.82
CA GLN A 32 7.09 -14.34 1.11
C GLN A 32 6.60 -15.78 1.28
N THR A 33 5.31 -16.01 1.56
CA THR A 33 4.75 -17.36 1.71
C THR A 33 4.47 -18.08 0.40
N VAL A 34 4.62 -17.42 -0.75
CA VAL A 34 4.28 -17.97 -2.08
C VAL A 34 5.12 -19.20 -2.44
N ASP A 35 6.33 -19.35 -1.89
CA ASP A 35 7.17 -20.53 -2.10
C ASP A 35 6.66 -21.79 -1.37
N LYS A 36 5.64 -21.69 -0.50
CA LYS A 36 5.07 -22.84 0.22
C LYS A 36 4.03 -23.59 -0.63
N PRO A 37 4.00 -24.93 -0.58
CA PRO A 37 2.91 -25.70 -1.17
C PRO A 37 1.58 -25.31 -0.50
N ALA A 38 0.54 -25.05 -1.29
CA ALA A 38 -0.78 -24.55 -0.87
C ALA A 38 -0.84 -23.08 -0.38
N TYR A 39 -0.08 -22.17 -1.01
CA TYR A 39 -0.19 -20.73 -0.76
C TYR A 39 -1.56 -20.16 -1.17
N VAL A 40 -1.97 -19.08 -0.49
CA VAL A 40 -3.20 -18.34 -0.79
C VAL A 40 -2.95 -17.40 -1.96
N LYS A 41 -3.82 -17.46 -2.98
CA LYS A 41 -3.66 -16.66 -4.21
C LYS A 41 -4.06 -15.20 -4.07
N TYR A 42 -4.97 -14.89 -3.15
CA TYR A 42 -5.53 -13.54 -3.02
C TYR A 42 -5.94 -13.24 -1.59
N TYR A 43 -5.59 -12.04 -1.12
CA TYR A 43 -5.99 -11.48 0.16
C TYR A 43 -6.79 -10.20 -0.10
N ALA A 44 -7.95 -10.06 0.53
CA ALA A 44 -8.80 -8.89 0.43
C ALA A 44 -8.90 -8.19 1.79
N TYR A 45 -8.54 -6.92 1.83
CA TYR A 45 -8.65 -6.10 3.04
C TYR A 45 -9.72 -5.04 2.80
N SER A 46 -10.86 -5.16 3.48
CA SER A 46 -11.89 -4.13 3.50
C SER A 46 -11.61 -3.18 4.65
N ALA A 47 -11.37 -1.91 4.35
CA ALA A 47 -10.98 -0.91 5.33
C ALA A 47 -11.54 0.47 4.98
N HIS A 48 -11.19 1.47 5.79
CA HIS A 48 -11.61 2.85 5.57
C HIS A 48 -10.66 3.59 4.61
N ASP A 49 -11.14 4.70 4.07
CA ASP A 49 -10.35 5.68 3.31
C ASP A 49 -9.07 6.09 4.03
N GLN A 50 -9.12 6.29 5.35
CA GLN A 50 -7.96 6.59 6.18
C GLN A 50 -6.88 5.49 6.12
N THR A 51 -7.28 4.22 5.98
CA THR A 51 -6.36 3.10 5.83
C THR A 51 -5.65 3.15 4.49
N VAL A 52 -6.39 3.42 3.41
CA VAL A 52 -5.83 3.58 2.06
C VAL A 52 -4.86 4.76 2.01
N ALA A 53 -5.23 5.89 2.60
CA ALA A 53 -4.38 7.07 2.70
C ALA A 53 -3.10 6.79 3.51
N ALA A 54 -3.21 6.08 4.63
CA ALA A 54 -2.06 5.70 5.45
C ALA A 54 -1.08 4.79 4.70
N VAL A 55 -1.58 3.79 3.96
CA VAL A 55 -0.75 2.90 3.13
C VAL A 55 -0.06 3.66 1.99
N LEU A 56 -0.77 4.60 1.35
CA LEU A 56 -0.15 5.43 0.31
C LEU A 56 0.91 6.37 0.86
N ARG A 57 0.74 6.87 2.10
CA ARG A 57 1.73 7.70 2.80
C ARG A 57 2.97 6.89 3.16
N THR A 58 2.84 5.69 3.70
CA THR A 58 3.99 4.81 3.98
C THR A 58 4.77 4.43 2.73
N LEU A 59 4.11 4.28 1.59
CA LEU A 59 4.78 4.06 0.30
C LEU A 59 5.43 5.33 -0.29
N GLY A 60 5.22 6.50 0.33
CA GLY A 60 5.65 7.79 -0.23
C GLY A 60 4.98 8.13 -1.57
N ALA A 61 3.87 7.46 -1.90
CA ALA A 61 3.20 7.54 -3.19
C ALA A 61 1.90 8.36 -3.15
N LYS A 62 1.46 8.77 -1.96
CA LYS A 62 0.21 9.50 -1.72
C LYS A 62 0.07 10.73 -2.62
N LEU A 63 1.00 11.69 -2.52
CA LEU A 63 0.93 12.91 -3.34
C LEU A 63 0.96 12.62 -4.83
N LYS A 64 1.74 11.62 -5.26
CA LYS A 64 1.86 11.27 -6.68
C LYS A 64 0.56 10.65 -7.24
N LEU A 65 -0.22 9.95 -6.41
CA LEU A 65 -1.38 9.16 -6.85
C LEU A 65 -2.74 9.81 -6.57
N ILE A 66 -2.84 10.58 -5.50
CA ILE A 66 -4.09 11.23 -5.05
C ILE A 66 -3.91 12.71 -4.67
N GLY A 67 -2.69 13.25 -4.73
CA GLY A 67 -2.44 14.64 -4.33
C GLY A 67 -2.76 14.91 -2.86
N HIS A 68 -3.37 16.06 -2.62
CA HIS A 68 -3.87 16.46 -1.30
C HIS A 68 -5.29 15.96 -1.01
N ASP A 69 -5.91 15.27 -1.97
CA ASP A 69 -7.26 14.74 -1.81
C ASP A 69 -7.28 13.41 -1.04
N ASN A 70 -8.47 13.06 -0.57
CA ASN A 70 -8.74 11.78 0.06
C ASN A 70 -9.07 10.69 -0.98
N PRO A 71 -8.85 9.40 -0.64
CA PRO A 71 -9.30 8.30 -1.48
C PRO A 71 -10.80 8.41 -1.80
N GLN A 72 -11.15 8.26 -3.08
CA GLN A 72 -12.56 8.25 -3.51
C GLN A 72 -13.29 7.04 -2.93
N TYR A 73 -14.63 7.13 -2.90
CA TYR A 73 -15.47 6.00 -2.49
C TYR A 73 -15.14 4.76 -3.33
N ALA A 74 -14.98 3.61 -2.66
CA ALA A 74 -14.54 2.35 -3.26
C ALA A 74 -13.14 2.36 -3.91
N ALA A 75 -12.28 3.34 -3.58
CA ALA A 75 -10.88 3.31 -4.01
C ALA A 75 -10.18 2.03 -3.51
N THR A 76 -9.62 1.30 -4.46
CA THR A 76 -8.99 -0.01 -4.24
C THR A 76 -7.52 0.06 -4.63
N LEU A 77 -6.66 -0.40 -3.72
CA LEU A 77 -5.25 -0.62 -3.99
C LEU A 77 -5.01 -2.11 -4.21
N VAL A 78 -4.38 -2.45 -5.32
CA VAL A 78 -4.04 -3.83 -5.65
C VAL A 78 -2.52 -3.96 -5.68
N PHE A 79 -2.02 -4.88 -4.86
CA PHE A 79 -0.61 -5.29 -4.83
C PHE A 79 -0.50 -6.64 -5.51
N GLU A 80 0.20 -6.69 -6.63
CA GLU A 80 0.36 -7.90 -7.44
C GLU A 80 1.82 -8.36 -7.37
N LEU A 81 2.03 -9.62 -6.99
CA LEU A 81 3.34 -10.26 -7.06
C LEU A 81 3.47 -11.00 -8.40
N TRP A 82 4.45 -10.59 -9.19
CA TRP A 82 4.76 -11.16 -10.50
C TRP A 82 6.08 -11.91 -10.44
N SER A 83 6.15 -13.11 -11.01
CA SER A 83 7.40 -13.82 -11.27
C SER A 83 7.87 -13.55 -12.70
N GLY A 84 9.11 -13.11 -12.85
CA GLY A 84 9.78 -12.90 -14.13
C GLY A 84 11.11 -13.65 -14.20
N ALA A 85 11.78 -13.56 -15.34
CA ALA A 85 13.07 -14.24 -15.56
C ALA A 85 14.15 -13.86 -14.54
N ASN A 86 14.07 -12.66 -13.97
CA ASN A 86 15.05 -12.10 -13.04
C ASN A 86 14.52 -12.00 -11.59
N GLY A 87 13.51 -12.80 -11.24
CA GLY A 87 12.97 -12.88 -9.88
C GLY A 87 11.55 -12.32 -9.73
N TYR A 88 11.20 -11.95 -8.51
CA TYR A 88 9.87 -11.48 -8.15
C TYR A 88 9.77 -9.95 -8.19
N TYR A 89 8.64 -9.44 -8.69
CA TYR A 89 8.33 -8.02 -8.82
C TYR A 89 7.00 -7.71 -8.16
N VAL A 90 6.90 -6.58 -7.47
CA VAL A 90 5.63 -6.09 -6.91
C VAL A 90 5.12 -4.94 -7.77
N LYS A 91 3.94 -5.10 -8.34
CA LYS A 91 3.21 -4.03 -9.04
C LYS A 91 2.11 -3.50 -8.14
N VAL A 92 2.05 -2.18 -7.99
CA VAL A 92 1.01 -1.50 -7.23
C VAL A 92 0.12 -0.73 -8.20
N SER A 93 -1.17 -1.06 -8.23
CA SER A 93 -2.16 -0.42 -9.09
C SER A 93 -3.27 0.21 -8.26
N LYS A 94 -3.68 1.43 -8.62
CA LYS A 94 -4.85 2.11 -8.06
C LYS A 94 -6.04 1.90 -8.99
N TYR A 95 -7.17 1.49 -8.43
CA TYR A 95 -8.46 1.49 -9.10
C TYR A 95 -9.40 2.40 -8.33
N ALA A 96 -9.90 3.44 -8.98
CA ALA A 96 -10.95 4.31 -8.47
C ALA A 96 -11.89 4.61 -9.64
N THR A 97 -13.19 4.52 -9.39
CA THR A 97 -14.25 4.75 -10.39
C THR A 97 -14.50 6.23 -10.59
#